data_AF-A0AAD7CCI2-F1
#
_entry.id   AF-A0AAD7CCI2-F1
#
_cell.length_a   1.000
_cell.length_b   1.000
_cell.length_c   1.000
_cell.angle_alpha   90.00
_cell.angle_beta   90.00
_cell.angle_gamma   90.00
#
_symmetry.space_group_name_H-M   'P 1'
#
loop_
_entity.id
_entity.type
_entity.pdbx_description
1 polymer ?
#
loop_
_entity_poly.entity_id
_entity_poly.type
_entity_poly.pdbx_seq_one_letter_code
_entity_poly.pdbx_strand_id
1 'polypeptide(L)'
;MTSSPSPVSWRQVLTRGFPTYRAQSWLVVDSKTGKIHLFSGYKNTTFVPSNSKGPPKAESKSYVDLWQLKLDVPGGYFDNVDLEEEARTAAVGPWQRCFSCGSMGPWKKCGGTCKGRAFFCDSDCLREGWKEHKEKHGCGKA
;
A
#
# COMPACT_ATOMS: atom_id res chain seq x y z
N MET A 1 -16.31 -3.62 -43.50
CA MET A 1 -14.87 -3.57 -43.22
C MET A 1 -14.64 -4.05 -41.80
N THR A 2 -14.15 -5.28 -41.62
CA THR A 2 -13.79 -5.82 -40.30
C THR A 2 -12.37 -5.37 -39.98
N SER A 3 -12.21 -4.44 -39.04
CA SER A 3 -10.89 -4.02 -38.54
C SER A 3 -10.18 -5.22 -37.92
N SER A 4 -9.00 -5.58 -38.44
CA SER A 4 -8.11 -6.55 -37.80
C SER A 4 -7.78 -6.07 -36.38
N PRO A 5 -7.87 -6.92 -35.34
CA PRO A 5 -7.49 -6.52 -34.00
C PRO A 5 -5.99 -6.21 -33.97
N SER A 6 -5.64 -5.01 -33.54
CA SER A 6 -4.25 -4.62 -33.30
C SER A 6 -3.60 -5.58 -32.30
N PRO A 7 -2.28 -5.84 -32.41
CA PRO A 7 -1.60 -6.78 -31.55
C PRO A 7 -1.73 -6.37 -30.08
N VAL A 8 -2.23 -7.30 -29.26
CA VAL A 8 -2.41 -7.09 -27.82
C VAL A 8 -1.02 -7.06 -27.18
N SER A 9 -0.61 -5.90 -26.66
CA SER A 9 0.62 -5.79 -25.88
C SER A 9 0.30 -5.79 -24.39
N TRP A 10 0.85 -6.76 -23.66
CA TRP A 10 0.79 -6.75 -22.21
C TRP A 10 1.76 -5.70 -21.67
N ARG A 11 1.29 -4.90 -20.72
CA ARG A 11 2.10 -3.91 -20.00
C ARG A 11 1.95 -4.14 -18.51
N GLN A 12 3.07 -4.15 -17.81
CA GLN A 12 3.06 -4.13 -16.35
C GLN A 12 2.91 -2.69 -15.87
N VAL A 13 1.90 -2.44 -15.04
CA VAL A 13 1.70 -1.15 -14.39
C VAL A 13 2.46 -1.16 -13.06
N LEU A 14 3.51 -0.35 -12.96
CA LEU A 14 4.24 -0.15 -11.70
C LEU A 14 3.52 0.94 -10.89
N THR A 15 3.10 0.60 -9.67
CA THR A 15 2.41 1.53 -8.78
C THR A 15 3.20 1.71 -7.48
N ARG A 16 3.18 2.93 -6.93
CA ARG A 16 3.59 3.20 -5.53
C ARG A 16 2.35 2.97 -4.65
N GLY A 17 2.53 2.48 -3.42
CA GLY A 17 1.40 2.25 -2.52
C GLY A 17 0.36 1.28 -3.08
N PHE A 18 0.76 0.06 -3.43
CA PHE A 18 -0.16 -0.94 -3.97
C PHE A 18 -0.87 -1.72 -2.84
N PRO A 19 -2.13 -2.14 -3.04
CA PRO A 19 -2.76 -3.07 -2.12
C PRO A 19 -1.87 -4.31 -1.98
N THR A 20 -1.63 -4.75 -0.74
CA THR A 20 -0.85 -5.97 -0.50
C THR A 20 -1.34 -7.10 -1.41
N TYR A 21 -0.40 -7.87 -1.98
CA TYR A 21 -0.70 -9.03 -2.81
C TYR A 21 -1.83 -9.85 -2.18
N ARG A 22 -2.88 -10.06 -2.98
CA ARG A 22 -4.11 -10.71 -2.54
C ARG A 22 -4.76 -11.45 -3.70
N ALA A 23 -5.37 -12.58 -3.38
CA ALA A 23 -6.20 -13.36 -4.28
C ALA A 23 -7.69 -13.14 -3.95
N GLN A 24 -8.56 -13.45 -4.94
CA GLN A 24 -10.02 -13.40 -4.81
C GLN A 24 -10.58 -12.08 -4.26
N SER A 25 -9.92 -10.96 -4.56
CA SER A 25 -10.46 -9.63 -4.32
C SER A 25 -11.55 -9.29 -5.34
N TRP A 26 -12.49 -8.44 -4.96
CA TRP A 26 -13.56 -7.98 -5.83
C TRP A 26 -13.17 -6.65 -6.46
N LEU A 27 -13.14 -6.58 -7.80
CA LEU A 27 -12.96 -5.34 -8.53
C LEU A 27 -14.34 -4.83 -8.95
N VAL A 28 -14.72 -3.65 -8.46
CA VAL A 28 -16.04 -3.04 -8.69
C VAL A 28 -15.86 -1.70 -9.38
N VAL A 29 -16.60 -1.48 -10.47
CA VAL A 29 -16.65 -0.20 -11.17
C VAL A 29 -17.97 0.48 -10.85
N ASP A 30 -17.91 1.66 -10.24
CA ASP A 30 -19.10 2.51 -10.07
C ASP A 30 -19.50 3.08 -11.44
N SER A 31 -20.64 2.68 -11.97
CA SER A 31 -21.10 3.11 -13.29
C SER A 31 -21.45 4.60 -13.37
N LYS A 32 -21.72 5.26 -12.24
CA LYS A 32 -22.06 6.70 -12.22
C LYS A 32 -20.82 7.57 -12.26
N THR A 33 -19.78 7.18 -11.53
CA THR A 33 -18.54 7.96 -11.42
C THR A 33 -17.39 7.40 -12.24
N GLY A 34 -17.47 6.16 -12.72
CA GLY A 34 -16.36 5.46 -13.35
C GLY A 34 -15.23 5.08 -12.38
N LYS A 35 -15.40 5.30 -11.06
CA LYS A 35 -14.39 4.95 -10.06
C LYS A 35 -14.26 3.44 -9.94
N ILE A 36 -13.01 2.97 -9.95
CA ILE A 36 -12.67 1.56 -9.83
C ILE A 36 -12.21 1.30 -8.39
N HIS A 37 -12.87 0.37 -7.72
CA HIS A 37 -12.56 -0.01 -6.35
C HIS A 37 -12.15 -1.48 -6.28
N LEU A 38 -11.22 -1.77 -5.38
CA LEU A 38 -10.82 -3.12 -5.01
C LEU A 38 -11.25 -3.37 -3.56
N PHE A 39 -12.08 -4.38 -3.35
CA PHE A 39 -12.58 -4.75 -2.03
C PHE A 39 -12.09 -6.14 -1.63
N SER A 40 -11.68 -6.25 -0.36
CA SER A 40 -11.33 -7.51 0.30
C SER A 40 -10.22 -8.32 -0.41
N GLY A 41 -10.33 -9.65 -0.39
CA GLY A 41 -9.33 -10.61 -0.84
C GLY A 41 -8.51 -11.18 0.34
N TYR A 42 -7.65 -12.16 0.05
CA TYR A 42 -6.80 -12.78 1.06
C TYR A 42 -5.36 -12.99 0.57
N LYS A 43 -4.42 -13.04 1.51
CA LYS A 43 -3.04 -13.42 1.22
C LYS A 43 -2.98 -14.91 0.90
N ASN A 44 -2.63 -15.26 -0.35
CA ASN A 44 -2.36 -16.64 -0.72
C ASN A 44 -0.97 -17.05 -0.23
N THR A 45 -0.93 -17.99 0.71
CA THR A 45 0.31 -18.48 1.37
C THR A 45 1.16 -19.37 0.48
N THR A 46 0.62 -19.87 -0.64
CA THR A 46 1.39 -20.61 -1.66
C THR A 46 2.39 -19.70 -2.38
N PHE A 47 2.05 -18.41 -2.55
CA PHE A 47 2.89 -17.45 -3.29
C PHE A 47 3.65 -16.47 -2.40
N VAL A 48 3.26 -16.33 -1.13
CA VAL A 48 3.93 -15.44 -0.19
C VAL A 48 4.20 -16.20 1.12
N PRO A 49 5.47 -16.55 1.41
CA PRO A 49 5.84 -17.25 2.64
C PRO A 49 5.31 -16.54 3.89
N SER A 50 4.82 -17.32 4.87
CA SER A 50 4.57 -16.83 6.21
C SER A 50 5.88 -16.88 7.00
N ASN A 51 6.44 -15.73 7.35
CA ASN A 51 7.68 -15.62 8.14
C ASN A 51 7.48 -15.95 9.63
N SER A 52 6.83 -17.07 9.96
CA SER A 52 6.80 -17.58 11.33
C SER A 52 8.05 -18.44 11.55
N LYS A 53 8.90 -18.07 12.51
CA LYS A 53 10.06 -18.86 13.01
C LYS A 53 9.59 -20.13 13.76
N GLY A 54 8.79 -20.96 13.11
CA GLY A 54 8.16 -22.17 13.63
C GLY A 54 7.54 -22.96 12.46
N PRO A 55 6.95 -24.15 12.69
CA PRO A 55 6.26 -24.88 11.62
C PRO A 55 5.28 -23.93 10.92
N PRO A 56 5.20 -23.95 9.57
CA PRO A 56 4.47 -22.95 8.80
C PRO A 56 3.01 -22.97 9.22
N LYS A 57 2.64 -22.05 10.12
CA LYS A 57 1.23 -21.73 10.32
C LYS A 57 0.83 -20.96 9.08
N ALA A 58 0.23 -21.68 8.13
CA ALA A 58 -0.34 -21.14 6.92
C ALA A 58 -1.54 -20.24 7.29
N GLU A 59 -1.25 -19.09 7.90
CA GLU A 59 -2.23 -18.10 8.28
C GLU A 59 -2.54 -17.27 7.04
N SER A 60 -3.60 -17.66 6.34
CA SER A 60 -4.18 -16.83 5.29
C SER A 60 -4.83 -15.62 5.94
N LYS A 61 -4.25 -14.45 5.71
CA LYS A 61 -4.81 -13.18 6.17
C LYS A 61 -5.84 -12.69 5.17
N SER A 62 -7.11 -12.62 5.58
CA SER A 62 -8.16 -11.92 4.85
C SER A 62 -8.07 -10.42 5.08
N TYR A 63 -8.40 -9.64 4.05
CA TYR A 63 -8.48 -8.20 4.11
C TYR A 63 -9.95 -7.75 4.07
N VAL A 64 -10.27 -6.71 4.84
CA VAL A 64 -11.60 -6.08 4.90
C VAL A 64 -11.46 -4.57 4.62
N ASP A 65 -10.47 -4.22 3.81
CA ASP A 65 -10.16 -2.87 3.37
C ASP A 65 -10.79 -2.58 2.00
N LEU A 66 -10.85 -1.29 1.66
CA LEU A 66 -11.32 -0.78 0.37
C LEU A 66 -10.23 0.09 -0.23
N TRP A 67 -9.83 -0.23 -1.46
CA TRP A 67 -8.87 0.54 -2.24
C TRP A 67 -9.56 1.18 -3.44
N GLN A 68 -9.13 2.37 -3.84
CA GLN A 68 -9.55 3.01 -5.07
C GLN A 68 -8.36 3.09 -6.03
N LEU A 69 -8.54 2.66 -7.28
CA LEU A 69 -7.55 2.90 -8.33
C LEU A 69 -7.65 4.36 -8.79
N LYS A 70 -6.54 5.08 -8.71
CA LYS A 70 -6.37 6.43 -9.25
C LYS A 70 -5.27 6.40 -10.29
N LEU A 71 -5.50 7.07 -11.41
CA LEU A 71 -4.61 7.09 -12.57
C LEU A 71 -4.24 8.54 -12.90
N ASP A 72 -2.97 8.79 -13.20
CA ASP A 72 -2.47 10.10 -13.64
C ASP A 72 -2.82 10.35 -15.12
N VAL A 73 -4.12 10.45 -15.39
CA VAL A 73 -4.72 10.77 -16.69
C VAL A 73 -5.97 11.62 -16.46
N PRO A 74 -6.44 12.40 -17.45
CA PRO A 74 -7.70 13.14 -17.33
C PRO A 74 -8.86 12.24 -16.91
N GLY A 75 -9.56 12.60 -15.84
CA GLY A 75 -10.65 11.79 -15.26
C GLY A 75 -10.20 10.60 -14.41
N GLY A 76 -8.89 10.44 -14.17
CA GLY A 76 -8.32 9.36 -13.37
C GLY A 76 -8.28 9.60 -11.85
N TYR A 77 -8.87 10.71 -11.37
CA TYR A 77 -9.03 11.03 -9.94
C TYR A 77 -7.72 11.18 -9.14
N PHE A 78 -6.66 11.64 -9.80
CA PHE A 78 -5.32 11.75 -9.22
C PHE A 78 -5.07 13.04 -8.42
N ASP A 79 -5.95 14.04 -8.52
CA ASP A 79 -5.74 15.40 -8.00
C ASP A 79 -5.43 15.50 -6.49
N ASN A 80 -5.79 14.47 -5.72
CA ASN A 80 -5.60 14.41 -4.26
C ASN A 80 -4.59 13.33 -3.83
N VAL A 81 -3.63 12.96 -4.68
CA VAL A 81 -2.59 11.96 -4.36
C VAL A 81 -1.29 12.69 -4.00
N ASP A 82 -0.84 12.58 -2.75
CA ASP A 82 0.49 13.04 -2.32
C ASP A 82 1.51 11.93 -2.57
N LEU A 83 2.19 12.00 -3.72
CA LEU A 83 3.20 11.02 -4.14
C LEU A 83 4.43 10.97 -3.21
N GLU A 84 4.74 12.06 -2.51
CA GLU A 84 5.86 12.11 -1.57
C GLU A 84 5.49 11.43 -0.25
N GLU A 85 4.25 11.63 0.22
CA GLU A 85 3.71 10.89 1.37
C GLU A 85 3.63 9.40 1.08
N GLU A 86 3.00 9.01 -0.03
CA GLU A 86 2.88 7.60 -0.40
C GLU A 86 4.25 6.93 -0.54
N ALA A 87 5.27 7.62 -1.07
CA ALA A 87 6.61 7.07 -1.17
C ALA A 87 7.21 6.70 0.21
N ARG A 88 6.76 7.34 1.29
CA ARG A 88 7.31 7.18 2.65
C ARG A 88 6.43 6.31 3.55
N THR A 89 5.12 6.28 3.31
CA THR A 89 4.14 5.60 4.17
C THR A 89 3.53 4.35 3.51
N ALA A 90 3.70 4.16 2.20
CA ALA A 90 3.16 3.00 1.50
C ALA A 90 3.59 1.67 2.13
N ALA A 91 2.59 0.84 2.43
CA ALA A 91 2.81 -0.56 2.75
C ALA A 91 3.24 -1.31 1.48
N VAL A 92 4.35 -2.07 1.56
CA VAL A 92 4.85 -2.91 0.47
C VAL A 92 4.63 -4.37 0.88
N GLY A 93 3.36 -4.77 0.89
CA GLY A 93 2.96 -6.08 1.40
C GLY A 93 3.29 -6.26 2.89
N PRO A 94 3.96 -7.35 3.31
CA PRO A 94 4.37 -7.51 4.71
C PRO A 94 5.47 -6.53 5.15
N TRP A 95 6.09 -5.82 4.20
CA TRP A 95 7.20 -4.91 4.45
C TRP A 95 6.69 -3.48 4.58
N GLN A 96 7.28 -2.73 5.52
CA GLN A 96 6.99 -1.31 5.74
C GLN A 96 8.20 -0.49 5.28
N ARG A 97 7.95 0.75 4.85
CA ARG A 97 9.02 1.71 4.55
C ARG A 97 9.36 2.51 5.79
N CYS A 98 10.65 2.76 6.00
CA CYS A 98 11.09 3.69 7.02
C CYS A 98 10.69 5.10 6.59
N PHE A 99 9.99 5.82 7.46
CA PHE A 99 9.51 7.17 7.17
C PHE A 99 10.67 8.12 6.86
N SER A 100 11.85 7.92 7.44
CA SER A 100 12.98 8.84 7.30
C SER A 100 13.88 8.48 6.11
N CYS A 101 14.36 7.23 6.05
CA CYS A 101 15.35 6.82 5.04
C CYS A 101 14.76 6.01 3.87
N GLY A 102 13.47 5.66 3.90
CA GLY A 102 12.80 4.91 2.84
C GLY A 102 13.20 3.42 2.72
N SER A 103 14.12 2.93 3.56
CA SER A 103 14.50 1.52 3.59
C SER A 103 13.29 0.62 3.85
N MET A 104 13.30 -0.60 3.32
CA MET A 104 12.20 -1.56 3.45
C MET A 104 12.54 -2.66 4.44
N GLY A 105 11.60 -3.00 5.32
CA GLY A 105 11.80 -4.06 6.29
C GLY A 105 10.66 -4.24 7.29
N PRO A 106 10.82 -5.12 8.29
CA PRO A 106 9.84 -5.36 9.34
C PRO A 106 9.97 -4.28 10.44
N TRP A 107 9.75 -3.02 10.06
CA TRP A 107 9.97 -1.86 10.92
C TRP A 107 8.93 -1.72 12.02
N LYS A 108 9.34 -1.08 13.12
CA LYS A 108 8.46 -0.85 14.27
C LYS A 108 7.55 0.34 13.97
N LYS A 109 6.27 0.16 14.31
CA LYS A 109 5.27 1.24 14.25
C LYS A 109 5.65 2.36 15.21
N CYS A 110 5.34 3.59 14.83
CA CYS A 110 5.36 4.72 15.75
C CYS A 110 4.47 4.44 16.98
N GLY A 111 5.00 4.72 18.18
CA GLY A 111 4.29 4.57 19.46
C GLY A 111 3.41 5.75 19.86
N GLY A 112 3.23 6.75 18.98
CA GLY A 112 2.44 7.95 19.27
C GLY A 112 0.97 7.83 18.89
N THR A 113 0.25 8.95 18.98
CA THR A 113 -1.20 9.03 18.74
C THR A 113 -1.62 8.82 17.28
N CYS A 114 -0.67 8.74 16.34
CA CYS A 114 -0.94 8.55 14.91
C CYS A 114 -1.45 7.15 14.53
N LYS A 115 -1.58 6.22 15.50
CA LYS A 115 -2.06 4.84 15.29
C LYS A 115 -1.23 4.04 14.26
N GLY A 116 0.07 4.34 14.15
CA GLY A 116 0.99 3.59 13.30
C GLY A 116 1.03 4.02 11.83
N ARG A 117 0.73 5.29 11.52
CA ARG A 117 0.91 5.87 10.17
C ARG A 117 2.36 5.98 9.71
N ALA A 118 3.33 5.88 10.62
CA ALA A 118 4.75 5.92 10.31
C ALA A 118 5.48 4.75 10.98
N PHE A 119 6.51 4.27 10.30
CA PHE A 119 7.41 3.21 10.75
C PHE A 119 8.85 3.68 10.69
N PHE A 120 9.69 3.19 11.59
CA PHE A 120 11.10 3.56 11.66
C PHE A 120 11.98 2.31 11.83
N CYS A 121 13.10 2.26 11.10
CA CYS A 121 14.02 1.13 11.17
C CYS A 121 14.82 1.11 12.48
N ASP A 122 15.14 2.29 13.03
CA ASP A 122 15.91 2.47 14.26
C ASP A 122 15.55 3.78 14.98
N SER A 123 16.23 4.03 16.11
CA SER A 123 16.05 5.23 16.93
C SER A 123 16.56 6.51 16.27
N ASP A 124 17.56 6.41 15.39
CA ASP A 124 18.15 7.58 14.74
C ASP A 124 17.20 8.11 13.67
N CYS A 125 16.68 7.22 12.82
CA CYS A 125 15.61 7.55 11.88
C CYS A 125 14.37 8.09 12.60
N LEU A 126 13.98 7.52 13.75
CA LEU A 126 12.88 8.05 14.55
C LEU A 126 13.16 9.50 14.98
N ARG A 127 14.34 9.77 15.55
CA ARG A 127 14.72 11.11 16.02
C ARG A 127 14.75 12.14 14.89
N GLU A 128 15.33 11.79 13.75
CA GLU A 128 15.44 12.65 12.56
C GLU A 128 14.07 12.97 11.97
N GLY A 129 13.24 11.95 11.76
CA GLY A 129 11.92 12.11 11.13
C GLY A 129 10.84 12.59 12.10
N TRP A 130 11.11 12.70 13.40
CA TRP A 130 10.07 12.95 14.40
C TRP A 130 9.35 14.27 14.20
N LYS A 131 10.11 15.37 13.96
CA LYS A 131 9.53 16.71 13.82
C LYS A 131 8.56 16.75 12.65
N GLU A 132 8.99 16.28 11.49
CA GLU A 132 8.18 16.21 10.29
C GLU A 132 6.98 15.28 10.45
N HIS A 133 7.19 14.09 11.05
CA HIS A 133 6.11 13.15 11.31
C HIS A 133 5.00 13.75 12.19
N LYS A 134 5.35 14.51 13.22
CA LYS A 134 4.34 15.16 14.08
C LYS A 134 3.50 16.17 13.30
N GLU A 135 4.16 16.99 12.50
CA GLU A 135 3.50 18.03 11.71
C GLU A 135 2.60 17.41 10.64
N LYS A 136 3.14 16.46 9.86
CA LYS A 136 2.43 15.83 8.75
C LYS A 136 1.30 14.90 9.21
N HIS A 137 1.52 14.11 10.27
CA HIS A 137 0.56 13.09 10.71
C HIS A 137 -0.18 13.46 12.01
N GLY A 138 -0.02 14.68 12.53
CA GLY A 138 -0.65 15.14 13.78
C GLY A 138 -0.28 14.27 14.98
N CYS A 139 0.94 13.72 15.01
CA CYS A 139 1.35 12.73 16.00
C CYS A 139 1.81 13.38 17.31
N GLY A 140 1.26 12.92 18.43
CA GLY A 140 1.67 13.29 19.79
C GLY A 140 2.29 12.11 20.55
N LYS A 141 2.84 12.39 21.73
CA LYS A 141 3.11 11.32 22.72
C LYS A 141 1.77 10.74 23.16
N ALA A 142 1.65 9.42 23.09
CA ALA A 142 0.50 8.68 23.62
C ALA A 142 0.56 8.59 25.14
#